data_AF-A0A3D9HLG1-F1
#
_entry.id   AF-A0A3D9HLG1-F1
#
_cell.length_a   1.000
_cell.length_b   1.000
_cell.length_c   1.000
_cell.angle_alpha   90.00
_cell.angle_beta   90.00
_cell.angle_gamma   90.00
#
_symmetry.space_group_name_H-M   'P 1'
#
loop_
_entity.id
_entity.type
_entity.pdbx_description
1 polymer ?
#
loop_
_entity_poly.entity_id
_entity_poly.type
_entity_poly.pdbx_seq_one_letter_code
_entity_poly.pdbx_strand_id
1 'polypeptide(L)'
;MLKYNLKNIIHVLILITYAIANSLNAQSTKISIDSENVFQIMEGFGASDAWRCQFVGKYWPVEKKERIAELLFSTEFDGHATQSTGLSIWRFYNGAGTMEQGGHSGIKND
;
A
#
# COMPACT_ATOMS: atom_id res chain seq x y z
N MET A 1 14.14 -41.12 49.75
CA MET A 1 14.36 -39.82 49.10
C MET A 1 15.22 -40.04 47.86
N LEU A 2 14.62 -40.09 46.66
CA LEU A 2 15.34 -40.40 45.42
C LEU A 2 16.39 -39.32 45.13
N LYS A 3 17.68 -39.69 45.14
CA LYS A 3 18.78 -38.82 44.72
C LYS A 3 18.89 -38.88 43.20
N TYR A 4 18.09 -38.08 42.50
CA TYR A 4 18.24 -37.93 41.06
C TYR A 4 19.56 -37.21 40.76
N ASN A 5 20.38 -37.78 39.88
CA ASN A 5 21.65 -37.18 39.47
C ASN A 5 21.37 -35.94 38.59
N LEU A 6 21.90 -34.78 38.98
CA LEU A 6 21.72 -33.51 38.26
C LEU A 6 22.06 -33.62 36.76
N LYS A 7 23.06 -34.45 36.41
CA LYS A 7 23.40 -34.72 35.00
C LYS A 7 22.24 -35.39 34.26
N ASN A 8 21.57 -36.35 34.87
CA ASN A 8 20.46 -37.06 34.23
C ASN A 8 19.27 -36.12 33.98
N ILE A 9 19.00 -35.19 34.91
CA ILE A 9 17.96 -34.17 34.74
C ILE A 9 18.29 -33.25 33.55
N ILE A 10 19.56 -32.82 33.44
CA ILE A 10 20.01 -31.98 32.32
C ILE A 10 19.87 -32.70 30.98
N HIS A 11 20.23 -33.99 30.89
CA HIS A 11 20.09 -34.75 29.66
C HIS A 11 18.61 -34.91 29.25
N VAL A 12 17.71 -35.13 30.22
CA VAL A 12 16.27 -35.20 29.97
C VAL A 12 15.74 -33.85 29.49
N LEU A 13 16.17 -32.74 30.08
CA LEU A 13 15.76 -31.40 29.65
C LEU A 13 16.25 -31.09 28.22
N ILE A 14 17.48 -31.46 27.87
CA ILE A 14 18.02 -31.30 26.51
C ILE A 14 17.23 -32.13 25.48
N LEU A 15 16.87 -33.37 25.84
CA LEU A 15 16.04 -34.23 25.00
C LEU A 15 14.65 -33.64 24.76
N ILE A 16 14.03 -33.07 25.81
CA ILE A 16 12.72 -32.43 25.73
C ILE A 16 12.78 -31.16 24.87
N THR A 17 13.77 -30.30 25.06
CA THR A 17 13.90 -29.07 24.25
C THR A 17 14.19 -29.39 22.79
N TYR A 18 14.98 -30.42 22.49
CA TYR A 18 15.20 -30.89 21.12
C TYR A 18 13.92 -31.39 20.46
N ALA A 19 13.06 -32.12 21.19
CA ALA A 19 11.77 -32.59 20.68
C ALA A 19 10.78 -31.43 20.39
N ILE A 20 10.74 -30.42 21.27
CA ILE A 20 9.90 -29.23 21.08
C ILE A 20 10.39 -28.40 19.89
N ALA A 21 11.70 -28.27 19.69
CA ALA A 21 12.26 -27.52 18.56
C ALA A 21 11.87 -28.13 17.20
N ASN A 22 11.82 -29.47 17.10
CA ASN A 22 11.44 -30.17 15.86
C ASN A 22 9.93 -30.15 15.56
N SER A 23 9.10 -29.76 16.53
CA SER A 23 7.63 -29.72 16.38
C SER A 23 7.07 -28.33 16.06
N LEU A 24 7.94 -27.31 16.03
CA LEU A 24 7.61 -25.95 15.60
C LEU A 24 7.73 -25.84 14.07
N ASN A 25 6.67 -26.20 13.35
CA ASN A 25 6.53 -25.84 11.94
C ASN A 25 5.75 -24.53 11.82
N ALA A 26 6.28 -23.57 11.07
CA ALA A 26 5.52 -22.38 10.71
C ALA A 26 4.34 -22.79 9.83
N GLN A 27 3.14 -22.32 10.16
CA GLN A 27 1.95 -22.61 9.37
C GLN A 27 2.06 -21.92 8.01
N SER A 28 2.16 -22.70 6.94
CA SER A 28 2.20 -22.18 5.58
C SER A 28 0.79 -22.05 5.01
N THR A 29 0.51 -20.93 4.35
CA THR A 29 -0.74 -20.73 3.60
C THR A 29 -0.49 -21.11 2.15
N LYS A 30 -1.28 -22.04 1.60
CA LYS A 30 -1.22 -22.41 0.19
C LYS A 30 -2.21 -21.54 -0.61
N ILE A 31 -1.71 -20.79 -1.58
CA ILE A 31 -2.51 -20.02 -2.53
C ILE A 31 -2.47 -20.76 -3.88
N SER A 32 -3.62 -20.90 -4.55
CA SER A 32 -3.74 -21.46 -5.89
C SER A 32 -4.37 -20.39 -6.80
N ILE A 33 -3.78 -20.17 -7.97
CA ILE A 33 -4.29 -19.24 -8.99
C ILE A 33 -4.66 -20.08 -10.21
N ASP A 34 -5.88 -19.91 -10.71
CA ASP A 34 -6.38 -20.56 -11.93
C ASP A 34 -6.48 -19.48 -13.02
N SER A 35 -5.61 -19.54 -14.03
CA SER A 35 -5.57 -18.57 -15.12
C SER A 35 -6.63 -18.80 -16.19
N GLU A 36 -7.28 -19.97 -16.21
CA GLU A 36 -8.34 -20.27 -17.17
C GLU A 36 -9.69 -19.69 -16.75
N ASN A 37 -9.83 -19.33 -15.46
CA ASN A 37 -11.03 -18.70 -14.92
C ASN A 37 -10.91 -17.17 -14.97
N VAL A 38 -11.40 -16.58 -16.07
CA VAL A 38 -11.33 -15.13 -16.33
C VAL A 38 -12.56 -14.39 -15.81
N PHE A 39 -12.34 -13.26 -15.14
CA PHE A 39 -13.41 -12.37 -14.63
C PHE A 39 -13.48 -11.05 -15.42
N GLN A 40 -13.57 -9.91 -14.73
CA GLN A 40 -13.62 -8.60 -15.36
C GLN A 40 -12.27 -8.15 -15.90
N ILE A 41 -12.31 -7.39 -16.99
CA ILE A 41 -11.15 -6.61 -17.46
C ILE A 41 -11.06 -5.37 -16.57
N MET A 42 -9.89 -5.16 -15.97
CA MET A 42 -9.61 -3.94 -15.21
C MET A 42 -9.24 -2.82 -16.19
N GLU A 43 -10.03 -1.75 -16.23
CA GLU A 43 -9.73 -0.59 -17.08
C GLU A 43 -8.52 0.20 -16.56
N GLY A 44 -8.38 0.30 -15.24
CA GLY A 44 -7.29 1.05 -14.64
C GLY A 44 -7.52 1.46 -13.20
N PHE A 45 -6.54 2.19 -12.68
CA PHE A 45 -6.60 2.84 -11.37
C PHE A 45 -6.41 4.34 -11.55
N GLY A 46 -7.13 5.13 -10.76
CA GLY A 46 -7.14 6.57 -10.92
C GLY A 46 -7.28 7.36 -9.63
N ALA A 47 -7.09 8.66 -9.77
CA ALA A 47 -7.26 9.65 -8.72
C ALA A 47 -7.98 10.89 -9.28
N SER A 48 -8.17 11.92 -8.45
CA SER A 48 -8.87 13.15 -8.82
C SER A 48 -8.08 14.38 -8.43
N ASP A 49 -8.26 15.44 -9.22
CA ASP A 49 -7.58 16.73 -9.07
C ASP A 49 -8.29 17.69 -8.08
N ALA A 50 -9.38 17.22 -7.46
CA ALA A 50 -10.31 18.02 -6.67
C ALA A 50 -9.60 18.95 -5.66
N TRP A 51 -10.07 20.21 -5.66
CA TRP A 51 -9.73 21.28 -4.72
C TRP A 51 -8.30 21.83 -4.80
N ARG A 52 -7.27 20.99 -4.94
CA ARG A 52 -5.87 21.41 -4.79
C ARG A 52 -5.11 21.54 -6.10
N CYS A 53 -5.34 20.65 -7.06
CA CYS A 53 -4.51 20.60 -8.27
C CYS A 53 -4.62 21.87 -9.12
N GLN A 54 -5.76 22.58 -9.10
CA GLN A 54 -5.89 23.87 -9.77
C GLN A 54 -4.86 24.90 -9.26
N PHE A 55 -4.61 24.93 -7.94
CA PHE A 55 -3.67 25.86 -7.33
C PHE A 55 -2.23 25.37 -7.51
N VAL A 56 -2.00 24.07 -7.37
CA VAL A 56 -0.68 23.46 -7.62
C VAL A 56 -0.26 23.71 -9.07
N GLY A 57 -1.11 23.36 -10.03
CA GLY A 57 -0.83 23.51 -11.47
C GLY A 57 -0.56 24.96 -11.89
N LYS A 58 -1.31 25.91 -11.30
CA LYS A 58 -1.22 27.33 -11.63
C LYS A 58 -0.05 28.06 -10.93
N TYR A 59 0.19 27.78 -9.66
CA TYR A 59 1.06 28.62 -8.82
C TYR A 59 2.37 27.97 -8.37
N TRP A 60 2.52 26.65 -8.44
CA TRP A 60 3.75 26.00 -7.96
C TRP A 60 4.87 26.02 -9.01
N PRO A 61 6.15 25.99 -8.58
CA PRO A 61 7.30 25.86 -9.47
C PRO A 61 7.20 24.66 -10.40
N VAL A 62 7.73 24.77 -11.62
CA VAL A 62 7.65 23.73 -12.65
C VAL A 62 8.22 22.40 -12.18
N GLU A 63 9.39 22.42 -11.54
CA GLU A 63 10.08 21.24 -11.00
C GLU A 63 9.19 20.44 -10.04
N LYS A 64 8.41 21.12 -9.19
CA LYS A 64 7.49 20.45 -8.26
C LYS A 64 6.29 19.85 -8.98
N LYS A 65 5.76 20.54 -9.99
CA LYS A 65 4.64 20.04 -10.80
C LYS A 65 5.03 18.80 -11.59
N GLU A 66 6.21 18.82 -12.20
CA GLU A 66 6.77 17.69 -12.93
C GLU A 66 7.02 16.50 -12.01
N ARG A 67 7.61 16.71 -10.82
CA ARG A 67 7.77 15.63 -9.85
C ARG A 67 6.44 15.03 -9.40
N ILE A 68 5.40 15.85 -9.21
CA ILE A 68 4.06 15.34 -8.89
C ILE A 68 3.51 14.50 -10.05
N ALA A 69 3.67 14.95 -11.30
CA ALA A 69 3.23 14.20 -12.48
C ALA A 69 3.97 12.86 -12.60
N GLU A 70 5.29 12.84 -12.37
CA GLU A 70 6.10 11.62 -12.37
C GLU A 70 5.61 10.63 -11.31
N LEU A 71 5.42 11.08 -10.07
CA LEU A 71 4.94 10.24 -8.97
C LEU A 71 3.52 9.69 -9.19
N LEU A 72 2.67 10.40 -9.94
CA LEU A 72 1.31 9.97 -10.22
C LEU A 72 1.22 9.03 -11.42
N PHE A 73 1.91 9.36 -12.52
CA PHE A 73 1.64 8.78 -13.85
C PHE A 73 2.79 7.98 -14.46
N SER A 74 4.03 8.14 -13.97
CA SER A 74 5.16 7.38 -14.51
C SER A 74 4.95 5.87 -14.36
N THR A 75 5.29 5.13 -15.40
CA THR A 75 5.33 3.66 -15.40
C THR A 75 6.76 3.15 -15.47
N GLU A 76 7.75 4.02 -15.29
CA GLU A 76 9.16 3.63 -15.33
C GLU A 76 9.52 2.70 -14.16
N PHE A 77 10.35 1.71 -14.47
CA PHE A 77 10.86 0.74 -13.50
C PHE A 77 12.37 0.70 -13.61
N ASP A 78 13.05 0.94 -12.49
CA ASP A 78 14.51 1.03 -12.41
C ASP A 78 15.20 -0.32 -12.09
N GLY A 79 14.44 -1.43 -12.10
CA GLY A 79 14.95 -2.75 -11.73
C GLY A 79 14.82 -3.09 -10.24
N HIS A 80 14.54 -2.09 -9.38
CA HIS A 80 14.42 -2.28 -7.94
C HIS A 80 13.03 -1.94 -7.42
N ALA A 81 12.49 -0.76 -7.75
CA ALA A 81 11.16 -0.33 -7.31
C ALA A 81 10.58 0.74 -8.24
N THR A 82 9.27 0.68 -8.48
CA THR A 82 8.58 1.79 -9.14
C THR A 82 8.38 2.91 -8.13
N GLN A 83 8.90 4.11 -8.44
CA GLN A 83 8.74 5.29 -7.58
C GLN A 83 7.35 5.95 -7.70
N SER A 84 6.51 5.45 -8.61
CA SER A 84 5.24 6.06 -9.02
C SER A 84 4.06 5.12 -8.80
N THR A 85 2.86 5.69 -8.71
CA THR A 85 1.60 4.94 -8.68
C THR A 85 1.14 4.45 -10.05
N GLY A 86 1.68 4.98 -11.16
CA GLY A 86 1.33 4.54 -12.51
C GLY A 86 -0.17 4.63 -12.84
N LEU A 87 -0.83 5.71 -12.41
CA LEU A 87 -2.27 5.90 -12.64
C LEU A 87 -2.57 5.94 -14.14
N SER A 88 -3.57 5.17 -14.55
CA SER A 88 -4.04 5.11 -15.94
C SER A 88 -5.37 5.84 -16.16
N ILE A 89 -6.00 6.33 -15.07
CA ILE A 89 -7.27 7.07 -15.11
C ILE A 89 -7.13 8.37 -14.30
N TRP A 90 -7.65 9.48 -14.83
CA TRP A 90 -7.69 10.76 -14.12
C TRP A 90 -9.09 11.36 -14.13
N ARG A 91 -9.65 11.64 -12.95
CA ARG A 91 -10.97 12.25 -12.79
C ARG A 91 -10.86 13.75 -12.52
N PHE A 92 -11.19 14.54 -13.52
CA PHE A 92 -11.31 15.99 -13.37
C PHE A 92 -12.52 16.37 -12.52
N TYR A 93 -12.29 17.28 -11.58
CA TYR A 93 -13.30 17.92 -10.75
C TYR A 93 -13.82 19.17 -11.45
N ASN A 94 -15.06 19.08 -11.95
CA ASN A 94 -15.76 20.24 -12.50
C ASN A 94 -16.35 21.06 -11.37
N GLY A 95 -15.86 22.30 -11.20
CA GLY A 95 -16.36 23.23 -10.20
C GLY A 95 -17.83 23.59 -10.43
N ALA A 96 -18.60 23.71 -9.34
CA ALA A 96 -20.02 24.06 -9.37
C ALA A 96 -20.30 25.58 -9.24
N GLY A 97 -19.28 26.43 -9.41
CA GLY A 97 -19.44 27.89 -9.36
C GLY A 97 -19.46 28.51 -7.96
N THR A 98 -19.05 27.78 -6.92
CA THR A 98 -19.14 28.24 -5.52
C THR A 98 -18.15 29.36 -5.21
N MET A 99 -17.05 29.43 -5.96
CA MET A 99 -16.09 30.53 -5.87
C MET A 99 -16.72 31.86 -6.31
N GLU A 100 -17.46 31.83 -7.43
CA GLU A 100 -18.14 32.98 -8.02
C GLU A 100 -19.36 33.39 -7.18
N GLN A 101 -20.06 32.42 -6.59
CA GLN A 101 -21.18 32.69 -5.67
C GLN A 101 -20.73 33.33 -4.35
N GLY A 102 -19.47 33.14 -3.93
CA GLY A 102 -18.92 33.70 -2.70
C GLY A 102 -19.79 33.37 -1.48
N GLY A 103 -20.09 34.39 -0.66
CA GLY A 103 -20.94 34.22 0.53
C GLY A 103 -22.39 33.80 0.24
N HIS A 104 -22.87 33.97 -0.99
CA HIS A 104 -24.21 33.51 -1.40
C HIS A 104 -24.26 32.01 -1.71
N SER A 105 -23.11 31.33 -1.78
CA SER A 105 -23.07 29.88 -2.02
C SER A 105 -23.72 29.07 -0.89
N GLY A 106 -23.88 29.64 0.30
CA GLY A 106 -24.31 28.92 1.50
C GLY A 106 -23.27 27.92 2.01
N ILE A 107 -22.07 27.88 1.42
CA ILE A 107 -20.97 27.01 1.83
C ILE A 107 -20.10 27.78 2.83
N LYS A 108 -20.03 27.26 4.06
CA LYS A 108 -19.16 27.80 5.10
C LYS A 108 -17.77 27.19 5.01
N ASN A 109 -16.78 27.99 5.39
CA ASN A 109 -15.40 27.56 5.54
C ASN A 109 -15.10 27.55 7.05
N ASP A 110 -15.70 26.58 7.74
CA ASP A 110 -15.49 26.35 9.17
C ASP A 110 -14.30 25.38 9.37
#